data_AF-A0A0P8YCL4-F1
#
_entry.id   AF-A0A0P8YCL4-F1
#
_cell.length_a   1.000
_cell.length_b   1.000
_cell.length_c   1.000
_cell.angle_alpha   90.00
_cell.angle_beta   90.00
_cell.angle_gamma   90.00
#
_symmetry.space_group_name_H-M   'P 1'
#
loop_
_entity.id
_entity.type
_entity.pdbx_description
1 polymer ?
#
loop_
_entity_poly.entity_id
_entity_poly.type
_entity_poly.pdbx_seq_one_letter_code
_entity_poly.pdbx_strand_id
1 'polypeptide(L)'
;MWYIRKIAQGRPLTAAISRPFHDDKKNNLAELLDIVGFNRYNSWYRDTRSLEGITGAVTEEALHWRKETGKPIIIMEYGANAINNYRSLPLVVGSPNYQRQLYSRHFLAFDTLRQKKWFIGEIVWNFADFQTAQTVSRVGGDRNGIFSRNRQPKEMAYVLRRRYYALSRHLDKAMVPRAHEERKMDWMVTFLKNVSTDSSSSLE
;
A
#
# COMPACT_ATOMS: atom_id res chain seq x y z
N MET A 1 -22.57 -4.82 15.42
CA MET A 1 -22.52 -5.60 14.16
C MET A 1 -23.71 -6.55 13.93
N TRP A 2 -24.58 -6.81 14.92
CA TRP A 2 -25.68 -7.79 14.79
C TRP A 2 -26.66 -7.49 13.63
N TYR A 3 -27.03 -6.22 13.42
CA TYR A 3 -27.98 -5.83 12.38
C TYR A 3 -27.42 -6.13 10.98
N ILE A 4 -26.17 -5.72 10.71
CA ILE A 4 -25.52 -5.96 9.42
C ILE A 4 -25.38 -7.46 9.16
N ARG A 5 -25.04 -8.26 10.17
CA ARG A 5 -24.95 -9.72 10.02
C ARG A 5 -26.28 -10.36 9.58
N LYS A 6 -27.43 -9.84 10.03
CA LYS A 6 -28.75 -10.35 9.60
C LYS A 6 -29.01 -10.12 8.10
N ILE A 7 -28.54 -9.00 7.55
CA ILE A 7 -28.82 -8.62 6.14
C ILE A 7 -27.70 -9.00 5.17
N ALA A 8 -26.50 -9.29 5.65
CA ALA A 8 -25.34 -9.57 4.80
C ALA A 8 -25.39 -10.92 4.07
N GLN A 9 -26.30 -11.84 4.46
CA GLN A 9 -26.56 -13.13 3.80
C GLN A 9 -25.27 -13.94 3.50
N GLY A 10 -24.40 -14.11 4.49
CA GLY A 10 -23.17 -14.90 4.36
C GLY A 10 -21.97 -14.16 3.75
N ARG A 11 -22.09 -12.86 3.42
CA ARG A 11 -20.94 -12.06 2.99
C ARG A 11 -20.06 -11.65 4.18
N PRO A 12 -18.71 -11.71 4.06
CA PRO A 12 -17.80 -11.27 5.12
C PRO A 12 -17.96 -9.79 5.46
N LEU A 13 -17.84 -9.46 6.74
CA LEU A 13 -17.83 -8.09 7.23
C LEU A 13 -16.40 -7.61 7.45
N THR A 14 -16.16 -6.37 7.07
CA THR A 14 -14.87 -5.71 7.25
C THR A 14 -15.07 -4.21 7.45
N ALA A 15 -14.01 -3.50 7.81
CA ALA A 15 -14.01 -2.05 7.97
C ALA A 15 -12.59 -1.51 7.69
N ALA A 16 -12.52 -0.26 7.26
CA ALA A 16 -11.28 0.46 7.02
C ALA A 16 -10.79 1.12 8.33
N ILE A 17 -9.96 0.41 9.10
CA ILE A 17 -9.48 0.89 10.41
C ILE A 17 -8.32 1.87 10.19
N SER A 18 -8.50 3.13 10.56
CA SER A 18 -7.44 4.16 10.52
C SER A 18 -6.67 4.32 11.83
N ARG A 19 -7.26 3.88 12.95
CA ARG A 19 -6.59 3.97 14.26
C ARG A 19 -5.44 2.97 14.34
N PRO A 20 -4.24 3.38 14.79
CA PRO A 20 -3.10 2.48 14.99
C PRO A 20 -3.36 1.51 16.13
N PHE A 21 -2.68 0.37 16.11
CA PHE A 21 -2.84 -0.63 17.17
C PHE A 21 -2.25 -0.21 18.54
N HIS A 22 -1.28 0.72 18.58
CA HIS A 22 -0.71 1.21 19.84
C HIS A 22 -1.60 2.20 20.60
N ASP A 23 -2.68 2.72 20.00
CA ASP A 23 -3.66 3.56 20.70
C ASP A 23 -4.59 2.64 21.52
N ASP A 24 -4.10 2.24 22.69
CA ASP A 24 -4.43 1.06 23.49
C ASP A 24 -5.79 1.10 24.23
N LYS A 25 -6.86 1.53 23.56
CA LYS A 25 -8.22 1.13 23.95
C LYS A 25 -8.59 -0.02 23.04
N LYS A 26 -8.59 -1.25 23.57
CA LYS A 26 -9.01 -2.49 22.87
C LYS A 26 -9.91 -2.16 21.69
N ASN A 27 -9.43 -2.41 20.48
CA ASN A 27 -10.20 -2.13 19.28
C ASN A 27 -11.29 -3.21 19.13
N ASN A 28 -12.37 -3.05 19.91
CA ASN A 28 -13.52 -3.95 19.94
C ASN A 28 -14.14 -4.13 18.55
N LEU A 29 -13.88 -3.22 17.60
CA LEU A 29 -14.35 -3.39 16.23
C LEU A 29 -13.66 -4.56 15.52
N ALA A 30 -12.33 -4.71 15.65
CA ALA A 30 -11.58 -5.74 14.93
C ALA A 30 -12.05 -7.17 15.31
N GLU A 31 -12.45 -7.37 16.57
CA GLU A 31 -13.07 -8.61 17.05
C GLU A 31 -14.42 -8.93 16.41
N LEU A 32 -15.16 -7.91 15.95
CA LEU A 32 -16.49 -8.09 15.35
C LEU A 32 -16.46 -8.33 13.84
N LEU A 33 -15.32 -8.09 13.17
CA LEU A 33 -15.15 -8.27 11.72
C LEU A 33 -14.83 -9.72 11.35
N ASP A 34 -15.01 -10.09 10.08
CA ASP A 34 -14.56 -11.38 9.55
C ASP A 34 -13.17 -11.24 8.87
N ILE A 35 -12.87 -10.04 8.36
CA ILE A 35 -11.58 -9.64 7.79
C ILE A 35 -11.17 -8.30 8.41
N VAL A 36 -9.93 -8.19 8.87
CA VAL A 36 -9.41 -6.92 9.43
C VAL A 36 -8.76 -6.11 8.31
N GLY A 37 -9.37 -4.97 8.01
CA GLY A 37 -8.88 -3.99 7.05
C GLY A 37 -8.30 -2.78 7.75
N PHE A 38 -7.17 -2.25 7.27
CA PHE A 38 -6.60 -1.02 7.82
C PHE A 38 -5.96 -0.11 6.77
N ASN A 39 -5.94 1.18 7.06
CA ASN A 39 -5.50 2.25 6.17
C ASN A 39 -4.20 2.86 6.70
N ARG A 40 -3.09 2.80 5.96
CA ARG A 40 -1.82 3.34 6.46
C ARG A 40 -1.10 4.21 5.43
N TYR A 41 -0.63 5.34 5.94
CA TYR A 41 0.02 6.42 5.18
C TYR A 41 1.38 6.73 5.82
N ASN A 42 2.17 5.67 6.08
CA ASN A 42 3.53 5.78 6.60
C ASN A 42 4.41 6.58 5.64
N SER A 43 5.27 7.43 6.18
CA SER A 43 6.06 8.43 5.44
C SER A 43 5.26 9.52 4.75
N TRP A 44 3.92 9.53 4.84
CA TRP A 44 3.09 10.57 4.27
C TRP A 44 2.52 11.47 5.36
N TYR A 45 1.50 11.01 6.10
CA TYR A 45 0.93 11.75 7.23
C TYR A 45 1.64 11.45 8.56
N ARG A 46 2.31 10.30 8.63
CA ARG A 46 3.11 9.87 9.78
C ARG A 46 4.57 9.78 9.37
N ASP A 47 5.46 10.33 10.18
CA ASP A 47 6.92 10.29 9.99
C ASP A 47 7.31 10.71 8.57
N THR A 48 6.76 11.83 8.10
CA THR A 48 6.93 12.33 6.73
C THR A 48 8.41 12.36 6.35
N ARG A 49 8.74 11.86 5.15
CA ARG A 49 10.12 11.67 4.63
C ARG A 49 10.91 10.47 5.17
N SER A 50 10.45 9.78 6.21
CA SER A 50 11.07 8.54 6.69
C SER A 50 10.56 7.35 5.88
N LEU A 51 11.23 7.00 4.77
CA LEU A 51 10.79 5.92 3.88
C LEU A 51 11.21 4.55 4.43
N GLU A 52 12.29 4.52 5.18
CA GLU A 52 12.95 3.33 5.72
C GLU A 52 12.05 2.62 6.74
N GLY A 53 11.30 3.37 7.54
CA GLY A 53 10.40 2.83 8.57
C GLY A 53 9.12 2.20 8.04
N ILE A 54 8.74 2.46 6.78
CA ILE A 54 7.46 1.98 6.21
C ILE A 54 7.34 0.46 6.33
N THR A 55 8.37 -0.27 5.87
CA THR A 55 8.30 -1.72 5.73
C THR A 55 8.12 -2.41 7.10
N GLY A 56 8.88 -1.95 8.10
CA GLY A 56 8.78 -2.44 9.47
C GLY A 56 7.41 -2.14 10.07
N ALA A 57 6.98 -0.88 10.05
CA ALA A 57 5.73 -0.45 10.66
C ALA A 57 4.49 -1.16 10.09
N VAL A 58 4.41 -1.29 8.77
CA VAL A 58 3.29 -1.99 8.11
C VAL A 58 3.28 -3.48 8.46
N THR A 59 4.46 -4.11 8.49
CA THR A 59 4.60 -5.54 8.79
C THR A 59 4.23 -5.82 10.24
N GLU A 60 4.75 -5.02 11.18
CA GLU A 60 4.47 -5.13 12.60
C GLU A 60 2.97 -5.01 12.89
N GLU A 61 2.31 -4.02 12.30
CA GLU A 61 0.89 -3.81 12.52
C GLU A 61 0.03 -4.93 11.95
N ALA A 62 0.34 -5.43 10.76
CA ALA A 62 -0.36 -6.58 10.20
C ALA A 62 -0.18 -7.84 11.06
N LEU A 63 1.03 -8.07 11.59
CA LEU A 63 1.33 -9.17 12.50
C LEU A 63 0.58 -9.04 13.82
N HIS A 64 0.50 -7.82 14.37
CA HIS A 64 -0.26 -7.53 15.57
C HIS A 64 -1.74 -7.86 15.36
N TRP A 65 -2.39 -7.31 14.32
CA TRP A 65 -3.80 -7.60 14.05
C TRP A 65 -4.06 -9.09 13.84
N ARG A 66 -3.14 -9.77 13.16
CA ARG A 66 -3.21 -11.22 12.97
C ARG A 66 -3.14 -11.97 14.30
N LYS A 67 -2.22 -11.58 15.19
CA LYS A 67 -2.04 -12.19 16.51
C LYS A 67 -3.28 -12.02 17.38
N GLU A 68 -3.82 -10.81 17.45
CA GLU A 68 -4.95 -10.49 18.31
C GLU A 68 -6.27 -11.13 17.84
N THR A 69 -6.48 -11.23 16.53
CA THR A 69 -7.79 -11.64 16.00
C THR A 69 -7.82 -13.03 15.36
N GLY A 70 -6.67 -13.55 14.90
CA GLY A 70 -6.61 -14.77 14.11
C GLY A 70 -7.26 -14.67 12.71
N LYS A 71 -7.63 -13.47 12.26
CA LYS A 71 -8.38 -13.24 11.01
C LYS A 71 -7.49 -12.90 9.81
N PRO A 72 -7.98 -13.04 8.57
CA PRO A 72 -7.31 -12.52 7.39
C PRO A 72 -7.14 -11.01 7.47
N ILE A 73 -6.04 -10.52 6.92
CA ILE A 73 -5.64 -9.11 7.00
C ILE A 73 -5.54 -8.52 5.59
N ILE A 74 -6.07 -7.31 5.40
CA ILE A 74 -6.00 -6.57 4.13
C ILE A 74 -5.62 -5.10 4.39
N ILE A 75 -4.75 -4.55 3.52
CA ILE A 75 -4.53 -3.10 3.49
C ILE A 75 -5.59 -2.50 2.58
N MET A 76 -6.44 -1.64 3.13
CA MET A 76 -7.55 -1.03 2.39
C MET A 76 -7.18 0.31 1.75
N GLU A 77 -6.21 1.02 2.34
CA GLU A 77 -5.68 2.25 1.76
C GLU A 77 -4.21 2.40 2.11
N TYR A 78 -3.43 2.77 1.11
CA TYR A 78 -2.08 3.31 1.24
C TYR A 78 -1.76 4.17 0.02
N GLY A 79 -0.91 5.17 0.19
CA GLY A 79 -0.55 6.06 -0.90
C GLY A 79 0.10 7.35 -0.43
N ALA A 80 0.39 8.21 -1.39
CA ALA A 80 0.91 9.56 -1.16
C ALA A 80 0.59 10.43 -2.37
N ASN A 81 0.45 11.75 -2.13
CA ASN A 81 0.15 12.68 -3.21
C ASN A 81 1.31 12.73 -4.19
N ALA A 82 0.98 12.86 -5.48
CA ALA A 82 1.94 13.16 -6.53
C ALA A 82 1.38 14.18 -7.50
N ILE A 83 2.06 15.33 -7.62
CA ILE A 83 1.80 16.33 -8.65
C ILE A 83 2.63 15.95 -9.88
N ASN A 84 1.97 15.58 -11.00
CA ASN A 84 2.61 14.95 -12.16
C ASN A 84 3.87 15.67 -12.67
N ASN A 85 3.83 17.01 -12.73
CA ASN A 85 4.91 17.81 -13.30
C ASN A 85 5.94 18.28 -12.25
N TYR A 86 5.80 17.84 -11.00
CA TYR A 86 6.69 18.22 -9.90
C TYR A 86 7.79 17.16 -9.70
N ARG A 87 8.71 17.06 -10.67
CA ARG A 87 9.87 16.17 -10.56
C ARG A 87 10.99 16.87 -9.81
N SER A 88 11.64 16.13 -8.91
CA SER A 88 12.73 16.64 -8.08
C SER A 88 13.80 15.57 -7.86
N LEU A 89 15.04 16.04 -7.80
CA LEU A 89 16.21 15.39 -7.21
C LEU A 89 16.89 16.46 -6.33
N PRO A 90 16.99 16.30 -4.99
CA PRO A 90 16.68 15.11 -4.17
C PRO A 90 15.18 14.76 -4.08
N LEU A 91 14.86 13.62 -3.45
CA LEU A 91 13.47 13.16 -3.24
C LEU A 91 12.69 14.18 -2.40
N VAL A 92 11.58 14.68 -2.96
CA VAL A 92 10.70 15.65 -2.28
C VAL A 92 9.27 15.10 -2.21
N VAL A 93 8.67 15.25 -1.04
CA VAL A 93 7.26 14.91 -0.74
C VAL A 93 6.34 15.58 -1.77
N GLY A 94 5.42 14.82 -2.36
CA GLY A 94 4.53 15.32 -3.41
C GLY A 94 5.06 15.16 -4.84
N SER A 95 6.32 14.73 -5.03
CA SER A 95 6.86 14.39 -6.35
C SER A 95 6.50 12.97 -6.78
N PRO A 96 6.40 12.68 -8.10
CA PRO A 96 6.19 11.32 -8.61
C PRO A 96 7.28 10.32 -8.17
N ASN A 97 8.53 10.77 -8.11
CA ASN A 97 9.66 9.96 -7.64
C ASN A 97 9.49 9.53 -6.17
N TYR A 98 9.01 10.45 -5.31
CA TYR A 98 8.74 10.14 -3.91
C TYR A 98 7.60 9.14 -3.76
N GLN A 99 6.49 9.33 -4.51
CA GLN A 99 5.39 8.38 -4.55
C GLN A 99 5.88 6.98 -4.94
N ARG A 100 6.71 6.86 -5.99
CA ARG A 100 7.28 5.57 -6.42
C ARG A 100 8.10 4.90 -5.32
N GLN A 101 8.99 5.65 -4.65
CA GLN A 101 9.83 5.08 -3.58
C GLN A 101 8.99 4.67 -2.36
N LEU A 102 7.98 5.45 -1.99
CA LEU A 102 7.04 5.11 -0.92
C LEU A 102 6.28 3.81 -1.21
N TYR A 103 5.77 3.64 -2.43
CA TYR A 103 5.08 2.41 -2.83
C TYR A 103 6.03 1.21 -2.83
N SER A 104 7.28 1.40 -3.27
CA SER A 104 8.30 0.34 -3.24
C SER A 104 8.50 -0.25 -1.84
N ARG A 105 8.58 0.62 -0.81
CA ARG A 105 8.71 0.19 0.59
C ARG A 105 7.47 -0.53 1.12
N HIS A 106 6.27 -0.12 0.70
CA HIS A 106 5.02 -0.82 1.01
C HIS A 106 4.98 -2.21 0.35
N PHE A 107 5.40 -2.31 -0.92
CA PHE A 107 5.44 -3.58 -1.64
C PHE A 107 6.33 -4.62 -0.98
N LEU A 108 7.48 -4.21 -0.44
CA LEU A 108 8.34 -5.10 0.35
C LEU A 108 7.60 -5.70 1.55
N ALA A 109 6.85 -4.88 2.30
CA ALA A 109 6.05 -5.37 3.43
C ALA A 109 4.98 -6.36 2.94
N PHE A 110 4.24 -5.99 1.89
CA PHE A 110 3.15 -6.81 1.38
C PHE A 110 3.64 -8.15 0.83
N ASP A 111 4.80 -8.19 0.19
CA ASP A 111 5.40 -9.41 -0.34
C ASP A 111 5.84 -10.34 0.79
N THR A 112 6.46 -9.80 1.84
CA THR A 112 6.79 -10.57 3.07
C THR A 112 5.54 -11.10 3.76
N LEU A 113 4.51 -10.27 3.91
CA LEU A 113 3.24 -10.65 4.56
C LEU A 113 2.48 -11.70 3.75
N ARG A 114 2.46 -11.60 2.42
CA ARG A 114 1.77 -12.55 1.53
C ARG A 114 2.34 -13.96 1.62
N GLN A 115 3.64 -14.12 1.88
CA GLN A 115 4.25 -15.43 2.13
C GLN A 115 3.63 -16.14 3.35
N LYS A 116 3.02 -15.40 4.27
CA LYS A 116 2.33 -15.95 5.44
C LYS A 116 0.91 -16.46 5.15
N LYS A 117 0.41 -16.30 3.92
CA LYS A 117 -0.89 -16.79 3.39
C LYS A 117 -2.17 -16.18 4.00
N TRP A 118 -2.11 -15.56 5.18
CA TRP A 118 -3.26 -14.88 5.81
C TRP A 118 -3.38 -13.40 5.42
N PHE A 119 -2.38 -12.83 4.76
CA PHE A 119 -2.47 -11.49 4.17
C PHE A 119 -3.06 -11.60 2.76
N ILE A 120 -4.24 -11.01 2.57
CA ILE A 120 -5.10 -11.33 1.42
C ILE A 120 -5.17 -10.21 0.37
N GLY A 121 -4.58 -9.04 0.60
CA GLY A 121 -4.63 -8.00 -0.42
C GLY A 121 -4.06 -6.64 -0.04
N GLU A 122 -3.91 -5.82 -1.07
CA GLU A 122 -3.48 -4.43 -1.02
C GLU A 122 -4.41 -3.60 -1.91
N ILE A 123 -4.99 -2.53 -1.36
CA ILE A 123 -5.86 -1.61 -2.10
C ILE A 123 -5.24 -0.22 -2.08
N VAL A 124 -4.96 0.29 -3.28
CA VAL A 124 -4.29 1.57 -3.49
C VAL A 124 -5.25 2.73 -3.27
N TRP A 125 -4.82 3.73 -2.50
CA TRP A 125 -5.48 5.03 -2.45
C TRP A 125 -4.75 6.03 -3.34
N ASN A 126 -5.35 6.55 -4.43
CA ASN A 126 -6.66 6.21 -5.00
C ASN A 126 -6.50 5.87 -6.49
N PHE A 127 -7.54 5.37 -7.13
CA PHE A 127 -7.57 5.17 -8.57
C PHE A 127 -7.23 6.46 -9.33
N ALA A 128 -7.91 7.57 -9.05
CA ALA A 128 -7.69 8.83 -9.75
C ALA A 128 -7.76 10.04 -8.81
N ASP A 129 -7.09 11.14 -9.18
CA ASP A 129 -7.23 12.42 -8.48
C ASP A 129 -8.70 12.88 -8.43
N PHE A 130 -9.11 13.44 -7.30
CA PHE A 130 -10.49 13.92 -7.10
C PHE A 130 -10.52 15.22 -6.28
N GLN A 131 -11.65 15.93 -6.35
CA GLN A 131 -11.80 17.21 -5.66
C GLN A 131 -12.20 17.01 -4.19
N THR A 132 -11.68 17.90 -3.34
CA THR A 132 -12.02 17.98 -1.92
C THR A 132 -12.41 19.40 -1.56
N ALA A 133 -12.92 19.62 -0.35
CA ALA A 133 -12.98 20.96 0.22
C ALA A 133 -11.60 21.63 0.18
N GLN A 134 -11.58 22.96 0.09
CA GLN A 134 -10.34 23.72 -0.01
C GLN A 134 -9.61 23.72 1.35
N THR A 135 -8.37 23.27 1.35
CA THR A 135 -7.45 23.36 2.49
C THR A 135 -6.03 23.56 2.00
N VAL A 136 -5.15 24.04 2.88
CA VAL A 136 -3.71 24.20 2.58
C VAL A 136 -3.01 22.87 2.26
N SER A 137 -3.57 21.74 2.70
CA SER A 137 -3.02 20.40 2.46
C SER A 137 -3.56 19.71 1.21
N ARG A 138 -4.51 20.32 0.48
CA ARG A 138 -5.22 19.73 -0.66
C ARG A 138 -5.13 20.60 -1.91
N VAL A 139 -3.90 20.79 -2.40
CA VAL A 139 -3.60 21.61 -3.58
C VAL A 139 -4.34 21.08 -4.82
N GLY A 140 -5.42 21.77 -5.17
CA GLY A 140 -6.33 21.36 -6.26
C GLY A 140 -6.95 19.98 -6.05
N GLY A 141 -7.27 19.62 -4.79
CA GLY A 141 -7.92 18.36 -4.40
C GLY A 141 -6.97 17.31 -3.79
N ASP A 142 -7.44 16.07 -3.76
CA ASP A 142 -6.62 14.90 -3.42
C ASP A 142 -5.82 14.44 -4.65
N ARG A 143 -4.51 14.32 -4.46
CA ARG A 143 -3.54 14.01 -5.53
C ARG A 143 -2.87 12.65 -5.35
N ASN A 144 -3.44 11.77 -4.53
CA ASN A 144 -2.95 10.41 -4.32
C ASN A 144 -3.24 9.50 -5.52
N GLY A 145 -4.03 9.96 -6.50
CA GLY A 145 -4.45 9.18 -7.65
C GLY A 145 -3.28 8.55 -8.40
N ILE A 146 -3.47 7.30 -8.83
CA ILE A 146 -2.59 6.60 -9.79
C ILE A 146 -2.78 7.15 -11.20
N PHE A 147 -3.98 7.65 -11.47
CA PHE A 147 -4.32 8.44 -12.65
C PHE A 147 -4.62 9.88 -12.23
N SER A 148 -4.44 10.81 -13.16
CA SER A 148 -4.99 12.15 -13.01
C SER A 148 -6.53 12.12 -13.05
N ARG A 149 -7.15 13.24 -12.72
CA ARG A 149 -8.62 13.38 -12.78
C ARG A 149 -9.17 13.17 -14.20
N ASN A 150 -8.42 13.50 -15.25
CA ASN A 150 -8.77 13.21 -16.64
C ASN A 150 -8.26 11.84 -17.15
N ARG A 151 -7.98 10.91 -16.22
CA ARG A 151 -7.62 9.51 -16.49
C ARG A 151 -6.32 9.32 -17.28
N GLN A 152 -5.44 10.32 -17.25
CA GLN A 152 -4.08 10.15 -17.77
C GLN A 152 -3.23 9.40 -16.73
N PRO A 153 -2.47 8.38 -17.14
CA PRO A 153 -1.66 7.59 -16.23
C PRO A 153 -0.55 8.45 -15.62
N LYS A 154 -0.34 8.33 -14.31
CA LYS A 154 0.89 8.79 -13.67
C LYS A 154 1.96 7.71 -13.78
N GLU A 155 3.19 8.04 -13.39
CA GLU A 155 4.31 7.08 -13.35
C GLU A 155 3.97 5.80 -12.57
N MET A 156 3.26 5.96 -11.44
CA MET A 156 2.88 4.84 -10.59
C MET A 156 1.90 3.86 -11.27
N ALA A 157 1.13 4.29 -12.27
CA ALA A 157 0.23 3.41 -13.04
C ALA A 157 1.01 2.30 -13.75
N TYR A 158 2.14 2.65 -14.35
CA TYR A 158 3.01 1.70 -15.05
C TYR A 158 3.72 0.74 -14.08
N VAL A 159 4.04 1.20 -12.87
CA VAL A 159 4.64 0.36 -11.82
C VAL A 159 3.60 -0.63 -11.28
N LEU A 160 2.41 -0.17 -10.90
CA LEU A 160 1.33 -1.03 -10.38
C LEU A 160 0.88 -2.05 -11.41
N ARG A 161 0.76 -1.65 -12.68
CA ARG A 161 0.41 -2.56 -13.78
C ARG A 161 1.38 -3.75 -13.85
N ARG A 162 2.69 -3.50 -13.81
CA ARG A 162 3.71 -4.55 -13.83
C ARG A 162 3.60 -5.44 -12.59
N ARG A 163 3.44 -4.84 -11.41
CA ARG A 163 3.28 -5.59 -10.17
C ARG A 163 2.05 -6.51 -10.18
N TYR A 164 0.88 -6.00 -10.57
CA TYR A 164 -0.35 -6.78 -10.56
C TYR A 164 -0.38 -7.88 -11.61
N TYR A 165 0.24 -7.68 -12.78
CA TYR A 165 0.45 -8.79 -13.71
C TYR A 165 1.42 -9.85 -13.16
N ALA A 166 2.51 -9.45 -12.52
CA ALA A 166 3.43 -10.39 -11.89
C ALA A 166 2.74 -11.20 -10.76
N LEU A 167 1.96 -10.51 -9.91
CA LEU A 167 1.18 -11.16 -8.85
C LEU A 167 0.12 -12.10 -9.42
N SER A 168 -0.66 -11.69 -10.42
CA SER A 168 -1.69 -12.56 -11.01
C SER A 168 -1.10 -13.79 -11.70
N ARG A 169 0.05 -13.66 -12.36
CA ARG A 169 0.79 -14.82 -12.89
C ARG A 169 1.26 -15.75 -11.78
N HIS A 170 1.76 -15.20 -10.66
CA HIS A 170 2.29 -16.00 -9.56
C HIS A 170 1.21 -16.68 -8.72
N LEU A 171 0.11 -15.97 -8.43
CA LEU A 171 -0.97 -16.41 -7.55
C LEU A 171 -2.04 -17.21 -8.29
N ASP A 172 -2.44 -16.75 -9.48
CA ASP A 172 -3.60 -17.28 -10.20
C ASP A 172 -3.21 -18.05 -11.47
N LYS A 173 -1.91 -18.10 -11.81
CA LYS A 173 -1.39 -18.63 -13.09
C LYS A 173 -2.05 -17.98 -14.31
N ALA A 174 -2.50 -16.74 -14.18
CA ALA A 174 -3.18 -16.02 -15.26
C ALA A 174 -2.24 -15.74 -16.45
N MET A 175 -2.81 -15.77 -17.65
CA MET A 175 -2.10 -15.40 -18.87
C MET A 175 -1.96 -13.87 -18.95
N VAL A 176 -0.73 -13.37 -19.02
CA VAL A 176 -0.46 -11.95 -19.19
C VAL A 176 -0.46 -11.59 -20.69
N PRO A 177 -1.12 -10.49 -21.12
CA PRO A 177 -1.16 -10.13 -22.53
C PRO A 177 0.25 -9.93 -23.14
N ARG A 178 0.47 -10.53 -24.33
CA ARG A 178 1.78 -10.59 -25.04
C ARG A 178 2.39 -9.24 -25.41
N ALA A 179 1.61 -8.18 -25.55
CA ALA A 179 2.09 -6.85 -25.95
C ALA A 179 3.03 -6.15 -24.93
N HIS A 180 3.49 -6.87 -23.90
CA HIS A 180 4.19 -6.31 -22.73
C HIS A 180 5.41 -7.13 -22.29
N GLU A 181 5.93 -8.01 -23.14
CA GLU A 181 7.22 -8.68 -22.89
C GLU A 181 8.45 -7.75 -23.01
N GLU A 182 8.26 -6.43 -23.19
CA GLU A 182 9.38 -5.52 -23.29
C GLU A 182 10.02 -5.16 -21.93
N ARG A 183 11.26 -5.65 -21.83
CA ARG A 183 12.33 -5.35 -20.88
C ARG A 183 12.09 -5.93 -19.49
N LYS A 184 12.52 -7.19 -19.34
CA LYS A 184 12.90 -7.80 -18.06
C LYS A 184 13.53 -6.74 -17.15
N MET A 185 12.76 -6.29 -16.17
CA MET A 185 13.26 -5.46 -15.09
C MET A 185 13.76 -6.37 -13.96
N ASP A 186 14.58 -7.36 -14.33
CA ASP A 186 15.35 -8.20 -13.41
C ASP A 186 16.16 -7.32 -12.45
N TRP A 187 16.53 -6.11 -12.87
CA TRP A 187 17.23 -5.15 -12.01
C TRP A 187 16.39 -4.66 -10.83
N MET A 188 15.05 -4.55 -10.90
CA MET A 188 14.28 -3.99 -9.78
C MET A 188 14.03 -5.04 -8.69
N VAL A 189 13.82 -6.29 -9.09
CA VAL A 189 13.77 -7.44 -8.16
C VAL A 189 15.16 -7.69 -7.58
N THR A 190 16.23 -7.55 -8.38
CA THR A 190 17.62 -7.67 -7.93
C THR A 190 18.05 -6.47 -7.05
N PHE A 191 17.63 -5.25 -7.34
CA PHE A 191 17.91 -4.05 -6.55
C PHE A 191 17.22 -4.10 -5.19
N LEU A 192 15.96 -4.56 -5.15
CA LEU A 192 15.26 -4.77 -3.87
C LEU A 192 15.87 -5.90 -3.04
N LYS A 193 16.48 -6.91 -3.67
CA LYS A 193 17.28 -7.94 -2.98
C LYS A 193 18.62 -7.38 -2.49
N ASN A 194 19.33 -6.57 -3.26
CA ASN A 194 20.65 -6.06 -2.92
C ASN A 194 20.63 -4.91 -1.90
N VAL A 195 19.55 -4.12 -1.85
CA VAL A 195 19.37 -3.10 -0.79
C VAL A 195 19.13 -3.76 0.59
N SER A 196 18.73 -5.03 0.64
CA SER A 196 18.58 -5.78 1.90
C SER A 196 19.89 -6.37 2.44
N THR A 197 20.94 -6.46 1.61
CA THR A 197 22.24 -7.05 1.99
C THR A 197 23.29 -6.03 2.42
N ASP A 198 23.12 -4.76 2.05
CA ASP A 198 24.10 -3.68 2.37
C ASP A 198 23.94 -3.06 3.76
N SER A 199 22.87 -3.39 4.52
CA SER A 199 22.71 -2.88 5.90
C SER A 199 23.41 -3.74 6.98
N SER A 200 24.20 -4.73 6.58
CA SER A 200 24.89 -5.65 7.49
C SER A 200 26.42 -5.66 7.38
N SER A 201 27.03 -4.74 6.62
CA SER A 201 28.50 -4.73 6.41
C SER A 201 29.17 -3.37 6.66
N SER A 202 28.79 -2.68 7.74
CA SER A 202 29.55 -1.51 8.22
C SER A 202 29.43 -1.34 9.73
N LEU A 203 29.87 -2.35 10.48
CA LEU A 203 30.31 -2.25 11.88
C LEU A 203 31.36 -3.35 12.11
N GLU A 204 32.56 -3.13 11.58
CA GLU A 204 33.84 -3.56 12.16
C GLU A 204 34.77 -2.34 12.19
#